data_AF-A0A1H5ZN72-F1
#
_entry.id   AF-A0A1H5ZN72-F1
#
_cell.length_a   1.000
_cell.length_b   1.000
_cell.length_c   1.000
_cell.angle_alpha   90.00
_cell.angle_beta   90.00
_cell.angle_gamma   90.00
#
_symmetry.space_group_name_H-M   'P 1'
#
loop_
_entity.id
_entity.type
_entity.pdbx_description
1 polymer ?
#
loop_
_entity_poly.entity_id
_entity_poly.type
_entity_poly.pdbx_seq_one_letter_code
_entity_poly.pdbx_strand_id
1 'polypeptide(L)'
;MCKAGRLRELYYAVLKGDAGAVARRAFGVGNEIARIIDYVSAHLHEPVTIDDMAAQVGMSRAVFHRRFKEATSMSPIQFVKSMRLNRAAMRISEGRTISEAAWEAGYASPSQFSREFKRMYGQSPRRWSQTAQAAPARLI
;
A
#
# COMPACT_ATOMS: atom_id res chain seq x y z
N MET A 1 -6.21 6.81 -19.92
CA MET A 1 -6.51 7.35 -18.56
C MET A 1 -5.61 6.74 -17.47
N CYS A 2 -4.29 6.62 -17.70
CA CYS A 2 -3.31 6.09 -16.74
C CYS A 2 -2.62 7.21 -15.95
N LYS A 3 -3.23 7.73 -14.87
CA LYS A 3 -2.53 8.66 -13.97
C LYS A 3 -2.68 8.36 -12.48
N ALA A 4 -3.65 7.54 -12.07
CA ALA A 4 -3.89 7.27 -10.64
C ALA A 4 -2.87 6.30 -10.00
N GLY A 5 -2.14 5.49 -10.79
CA GLY A 5 -1.20 4.48 -10.28
C GLY A 5 0.07 5.03 -9.68
N ARG A 6 0.78 5.88 -10.45
CA ARG A 6 2.07 6.45 -10.04
C ARG A 6 1.93 7.45 -8.89
N LEU A 7 0.78 8.10 -8.75
CA LEU A 7 0.52 9.01 -7.63
C LEU A 7 0.48 8.24 -6.30
N ARG A 8 0.00 6.99 -6.29
CA ARG A 8 -0.09 6.15 -5.06
C ARG A 8 1.28 5.66 -4.58
N GLU A 9 2.14 5.25 -5.50
CA GLU A 9 3.54 4.94 -5.21
C GLU A 9 4.29 6.18 -4.76
N LEU A 10 4.05 7.33 -5.39
CA LEU A 10 4.66 8.60 -4.99
C LEU A 10 4.25 9.00 -3.58
N TYR A 11 2.97 8.92 -3.20
CA TYR A 11 2.52 9.21 -1.83
C TYR A 11 3.22 8.32 -0.80
N TYR A 12 3.35 7.02 -1.07
CA TYR A 12 3.98 6.07 -0.15
C TYR A 12 5.53 6.18 -0.14
N ALA A 13 6.17 6.39 -1.30
CA ALA A 13 7.61 6.62 -1.41
C ALA A 13 8.02 7.98 -0.82
N VAL A 14 7.18 9.00 -0.93
CA VAL A 14 7.31 10.27 -0.21
C VAL A 14 7.18 10.03 1.29
N LEU A 15 6.23 9.20 1.75
CA LEU A 15 6.10 8.86 3.18
C LEU A 15 7.26 7.99 3.71
N LYS A 16 7.89 7.16 2.87
CA LYS A 16 8.99 6.25 3.26
C LYS A 16 10.42 6.76 3.00
N GLY A 17 10.62 7.70 2.07
CA GLY A 17 11.93 8.32 1.78
C GLY A 17 12.22 9.54 2.67
N ASP A 18 13.22 10.35 2.32
CA ASP A 18 13.59 11.57 3.09
C ASP A 18 12.43 12.58 3.26
N ALA A 19 11.40 12.50 2.42
CA ALA A 19 10.16 13.26 2.56
C ALA A 19 9.18 12.69 3.61
N GLY A 20 9.47 11.52 4.20
CA GLY A 20 8.71 10.92 5.28
C GLY A 20 8.81 11.75 6.55
N ALA A 21 9.94 12.43 6.74
CA ALA A 21 10.10 13.43 7.78
C ALA A 21 9.20 14.66 7.56
N VAL A 22 9.00 15.07 6.29
CA VAL A 22 8.12 16.19 5.93
C VAL A 22 6.66 15.83 6.12
N ALA A 23 6.24 14.61 5.75
CA ALA A 23 4.90 14.13 6.06
C ALA A 23 4.68 14.00 7.58
N ARG A 24 5.62 13.42 8.32
CA ARG A 24 5.58 13.36 9.80
C ARG A 24 5.43 14.75 10.44
N ARG A 25 6.08 15.78 9.87
CA ARG A 25 5.98 17.19 10.31
C ARG A 25 4.69 17.88 9.86
N ALA A 26 4.23 17.65 8.62
CA ALA A 26 2.96 18.20 8.10
C ALA A 26 1.75 17.70 8.89
N PHE A 27 1.87 16.53 9.51
CA PHE A 27 0.84 15.93 10.34
C PHE A 27 1.07 16.09 11.88
N GLY A 28 2.15 16.78 12.31
CA GLY A 28 2.32 17.33 13.68
C GLY A 28 2.56 16.35 14.86
N VAL A 29 2.91 16.89 16.04
CA VAL A 29 2.78 16.18 17.33
C VAL A 29 1.28 16.06 17.60
N GLY A 30 0.72 14.84 17.47
CA GLY A 30 -0.73 14.64 17.25
C GLY A 30 -1.06 13.91 15.94
N ASN A 31 -0.11 13.14 15.40
CA ASN A 31 -0.26 12.41 14.15
C ASN A 31 -0.64 10.95 14.36
N GLU A 32 -1.81 10.70 14.94
CA GLU A 32 -2.34 9.34 15.07
C GLU A 32 -2.40 8.61 13.72
N ILE A 33 -2.71 9.35 12.65
CA ILE A 33 -2.88 8.77 11.31
C ILE A 33 -1.55 8.27 10.72
N ALA A 34 -0.45 9.01 10.79
CA ALA A 34 0.81 8.48 10.28
C ALA A 34 1.38 7.38 11.18
N ARG A 35 1.19 7.46 12.51
CA ARG A 35 1.58 6.35 13.40
C ARG A 35 0.88 5.06 13.01
N ILE A 36 -0.41 5.11 12.70
CA ILE A 36 -1.11 3.91 12.25
C ILE A 36 -0.68 3.48 10.85
N ILE A 37 -0.37 4.41 9.93
CA ILE A 37 0.15 4.07 8.60
C ILE A 37 1.50 3.35 8.70
N ASP A 38 2.40 3.83 9.56
CA ASP A 38 3.71 3.20 9.81
C ASP A 38 3.52 1.80 10.41
N TYR A 39 2.64 1.66 11.39
CA TYR A 39 2.29 0.37 11.97
C TYR A 39 1.74 -0.59 10.90
N VAL A 40 0.73 -0.17 10.14
CA VAL A 40 0.11 -0.99 9.09
C VAL A 40 1.14 -1.37 8.02
N SER A 41 2.05 -0.46 7.67
CA SER A 41 3.12 -0.74 6.71
C SER A 41 4.05 -1.86 7.15
N ALA A 42 4.29 -2.00 8.45
CA ALA A 42 5.10 -3.07 9.02
C ALA A 42 4.33 -4.41 9.09
N HIS A 43 3.02 -4.36 9.27
CA HIS A 43 2.16 -5.54 9.50
C HIS A 43 1.24 -5.90 8.31
N LEU A 44 1.59 -5.50 7.07
CA LEU A 44 0.75 -5.73 5.90
C LEU A 44 0.38 -7.20 5.63
N HIS A 45 1.21 -8.13 6.12
CA HIS A 45 1.04 -9.57 5.96
C HIS A 45 -0.02 -10.16 6.91
N GLU A 46 -0.41 -9.43 7.94
CA GLU A 46 -1.38 -9.87 8.95
C GLU A 46 -2.80 -9.36 8.63
N PRO A 47 -3.86 -10.03 9.10
CA PRO A 47 -5.21 -9.46 9.09
C PRO A 47 -5.25 -8.18 9.93
N VAL A 48 -5.48 -7.03 9.28
CA VAL A 48 -5.63 -5.73 9.96
C VAL A 48 -7.06 -5.25 9.74
N THR A 49 -7.83 -5.08 10.81
CA THR A 49 -9.19 -4.54 10.75
C THR A 49 -9.22 -3.03 11.00
N ILE A 50 -10.32 -2.37 10.61
CA ILE A 50 -10.52 -0.95 10.94
C ILE A 50 -10.61 -0.76 12.46
N ASP A 51 -11.21 -1.71 13.17
CA ASP A 51 -11.41 -1.60 14.61
C ASP A 51 -10.06 -1.67 15.35
N ASP A 52 -9.14 -2.55 14.92
CA ASP A 52 -7.79 -2.62 15.47
C ASP A 52 -7.04 -1.31 15.25
N MET A 53 -7.10 -0.77 14.03
CA MET A 53 -6.47 0.49 13.68
C MET A 53 -7.01 1.66 14.50
N ALA A 54 -8.32 1.70 14.72
CA ALA A 54 -8.98 2.75 15.49
C ALA A 54 -8.64 2.65 16.99
N ALA A 55 -8.66 1.42 17.54
CA ALA A 55 -8.33 1.16 18.93
C ALA A 55 -6.88 1.54 19.27
N GLN A 56 -5.94 1.25 18.38
CA GLN A 56 -4.52 1.55 18.57
C GLN A 56 -4.22 3.06 18.69
N VAL A 57 -5.10 3.91 18.15
CA VAL A 57 -4.99 5.36 18.25
C VAL A 57 -6.04 5.99 19.17
N GLY A 58 -6.75 5.18 19.95
CA GLY A 58 -7.74 5.66 20.92
C GLY A 58 -8.96 6.35 20.29
N MET A 59 -9.33 5.96 19.07
CA MET A 59 -10.47 6.54 18.34
C MET A 59 -11.62 5.55 18.20
N SER A 60 -12.85 6.06 18.19
CA SER A 60 -13.97 5.28 17.68
C SER A 60 -13.82 5.03 16.19
N ARG A 61 -14.38 3.92 15.68
CA ARG A 61 -14.35 3.55 14.26
C ARG A 61 -14.78 4.69 13.33
N ALA A 62 -15.85 5.40 13.69
CA ALA A 62 -16.40 6.49 12.88
C ALA A 62 -15.45 7.70 12.81
N VAL A 63 -14.89 8.11 13.96
CA VAL A 63 -13.93 9.21 14.03
C VAL A 63 -12.65 8.85 13.28
N PHE A 64 -12.14 7.64 13.49
CA PHE A 64 -10.97 7.13 12.79
C PHE A 64 -11.17 7.15 11.28
N HIS A 65 -12.27 6.56 10.79
CA HIS A 65 -12.55 6.50 9.36
C HIS A 65 -12.61 7.91 8.73
N ARG A 66 -13.28 8.86 9.39
CA ARG A 66 -13.36 10.25 8.93
C ARG A 66 -11.98 10.90 8.86
N ARG A 67 -11.23 10.90 9.97
CA ARG A 67 -9.90 11.51 10.05
C ARG A 67 -8.91 10.87 9.08
N PHE A 68 -8.95 9.55 8.94
CA PHE A 68 -8.09 8.83 8.01
C PHE A 68 -8.40 9.22 6.57
N LYS A 69 -9.68 9.33 6.19
CA LYS A 69 -10.08 9.76 4.84
C LYS A 69 -9.73 11.22 4.58
N GLU A 70 -9.89 12.11 5.56
CA GLU A 70 -9.47 13.52 5.46
C GLU A 70 -7.95 13.62 5.22
N ALA A 71 -7.16 12.82 5.93
CA ALA A 71 -5.70 12.84 5.83
C ALA A 71 -5.15 12.15 4.56
N THR A 72 -5.78 11.06 4.11
CA THR A 72 -5.25 10.20 3.03
C THR A 72 -6.05 10.25 1.73
N SER A 73 -7.19 10.95 1.72
CA SER A 73 -8.21 10.92 0.66
C SER A 73 -8.80 9.52 0.39
N MET A 74 -8.48 8.51 1.20
CA MET A 74 -8.89 7.12 1.01
C MET A 74 -9.52 6.56 2.28
N SER A 75 -10.44 5.60 2.13
CA SER A 75 -10.87 4.84 3.30
C SER A 75 -9.72 3.93 3.78
N PRO A 76 -9.64 3.61 5.09
CA PRO A 76 -8.57 2.77 5.63
C PRO A 76 -8.40 1.45 4.88
N ILE A 77 -9.49 0.75 4.57
CA ILE A 77 -9.44 -0.53 3.83
C ILE A 77 -8.85 -0.36 2.43
N GLN A 78 -9.25 0.68 1.69
CA GLN A 78 -8.72 0.92 0.34
C GLN A 78 -7.24 1.29 0.38
N PHE A 79 -6.83 2.00 1.43
CA PHE A 79 -5.43 2.33 1.67
C PHE A 79 -4.59 1.06 1.93
N VAL A 80 -5.00 0.20 2.86
CA VAL A 80 -4.30 -1.07 3.15
C VAL A 80 -4.20 -1.95 1.90
N LYS A 81 -5.30 -2.11 1.15
CA LYS A 81 -5.28 -2.86 -0.13
C LYS A 81 -4.27 -2.30 -1.10
N SER A 82 -4.18 -0.98 -1.20
CA SER A 82 -3.21 -0.31 -2.07
C SER A 82 -1.79 -0.57 -1.64
N MET A 83 -1.50 -0.49 -0.35
CA MET A 83 -0.17 -0.81 0.18
C MET A 83 0.23 -2.27 -0.11
N ARG A 84 -0.68 -3.22 0.12
CA ARG A 84 -0.45 -4.65 -0.15
C ARG A 84 -0.13 -4.91 -1.62
N LEU A 85 -0.95 -4.37 -2.52
CA LEU A 85 -0.77 -4.55 -3.96
C LEU A 85 0.51 -3.86 -4.48
N ASN A 86 0.87 -2.69 -3.95
CA ASN A 86 2.14 -2.03 -4.25
C ASN A 86 3.34 -2.86 -3.78
N ARG A 87 3.30 -3.38 -2.56
CA ARG A 87 4.36 -4.27 -2.06
C ARG A 87 4.51 -5.51 -2.95
N ALA A 88 3.40 -6.14 -3.35
CA ALA A 88 3.45 -7.27 -4.27
C ALA A 88 4.03 -6.90 -5.64
N ALA A 89 3.65 -5.73 -6.19
CA ALA A 89 4.18 -5.25 -7.47
C ALA A 89 5.70 -5.04 -7.42
N MET A 90 6.21 -4.43 -6.34
CA MET A 90 7.64 -4.26 -6.10
C MET A 90 8.35 -5.62 -6.02
N ARG A 91 7.83 -6.55 -5.22
CA ARG A 91 8.41 -7.90 -5.08
C ARG A 91 8.46 -8.66 -6.40
N ILE A 92 7.41 -8.57 -7.22
CA ILE A 92 7.39 -9.16 -8.55
C ILE A 92 8.46 -8.52 -9.44
N SER A 93 8.64 -7.20 -9.36
CA SER A 93 9.69 -6.50 -10.11
C SER A 93 11.10 -6.85 -9.64
N GLU A 94 11.27 -7.21 -8.36
CA GLU A 94 12.51 -7.73 -7.77
C GLU A 94 12.75 -9.22 -8.11
N GLY A 95 11.89 -9.84 -8.92
CA GLY A 95 12.05 -11.22 -9.40
C GLY A 95 11.37 -12.29 -8.54
N ARG A 96 10.62 -11.92 -7.50
CA ARG A 96 9.81 -12.89 -6.74
C ARG A 96 8.70 -13.48 -7.59
N THR A 97 8.33 -14.73 -7.30
CA THR A 97 7.18 -15.34 -7.95
C THR A 97 5.90 -14.61 -7.56
N ILE A 98 4.89 -14.67 -8.43
CA ILE A 98 3.59 -14.04 -8.19
C ILE A 98 2.94 -14.60 -6.90
N SER A 99 3.11 -15.90 -6.65
CA SER A 99 2.56 -16.57 -5.47
C SER A 99 3.22 -16.09 -4.18
N GLU A 100 4.56 -16.02 -4.14
CA GLU A 100 5.29 -15.48 -2.98
C GLU A 100 4.93 -14.01 -2.73
N ALA A 101 4.92 -13.19 -3.77
CA ALA A 101 4.59 -11.78 -3.66
C ALA A 101 3.15 -11.54 -3.15
N ALA A 102 2.19 -12.38 -3.57
CA ALA A 102 0.81 -12.32 -3.08
C ALA A 102 0.73 -12.72 -1.60
N TRP A 103 1.42 -13.80 -1.21
CA TRP A 103 1.44 -14.29 0.16
C TRP A 103 2.10 -13.29 1.12
N GLU A 104 3.27 -12.75 0.78
CA GLU A 104 3.96 -11.71 1.55
C GLU A 104 3.14 -10.41 1.68
N ALA A 105 2.26 -10.14 0.70
CA ALA A 105 1.35 -9.01 0.73
C ALA A 105 0.06 -9.29 1.54
N GLY A 106 -0.08 -10.46 2.17
CA GLY A 106 -1.22 -10.79 3.01
C GLY A 106 -2.47 -11.24 2.23
N TYR A 107 -2.30 -11.79 1.02
CA TYR A 107 -3.40 -12.40 0.26
C TYR A 107 -3.40 -13.93 0.41
N ALA A 108 -4.48 -14.47 0.97
CA ALA A 108 -4.69 -15.92 1.05
C ALA A 108 -5.23 -16.52 -0.26
N SER A 109 -5.93 -15.71 -1.09
CA SER A 109 -6.53 -16.17 -2.36
C SER A 109 -5.82 -15.58 -3.58
N PRO A 110 -5.14 -16.39 -4.41
CA PRO A 110 -4.53 -15.94 -5.66
C PRO A 110 -5.51 -15.30 -6.64
N SER A 111 -6.75 -15.80 -6.69
CA SER A 111 -7.82 -15.26 -7.54
C SER A 111 -8.27 -13.87 -7.09
N GLN A 112 -8.40 -13.66 -5.77
CA GLN A 112 -8.69 -12.34 -5.21
C GLN A 112 -7.56 -11.36 -5.52
N PHE A 113 -6.31 -11.75 -5.22
CA PHE A 113 -5.13 -10.96 -5.50
C PHE A 113 -5.07 -10.53 -6.97
N SER A 114 -5.21 -11.48 -7.90
CA SER A 114 -5.13 -11.21 -9.34
C SER A 114 -6.20 -10.22 -9.81
N ARG A 115 -7.44 -10.34 -9.29
CA ARG A 115 -8.55 -9.43 -9.61
C ARG A 115 -8.28 -8.02 -9.09
N GLU A 116 -7.85 -7.89 -7.82
CA GLU A 116 -7.57 -6.59 -7.23
C GLU A 116 -6.33 -5.92 -7.84
N PHE A 117 -5.29 -6.69 -8.13
CA PHE A 117 -4.09 -6.23 -8.82
C PHE A 117 -4.43 -5.68 -10.21
N LYS A 118 -5.19 -6.45 -11.02
CA LYS A 118 -5.64 -6.00 -12.34
C LYS A 118 -6.48 -4.74 -12.26
N ARG A 119 -7.37 -4.63 -11.27
CA ARG A 119 -8.17 -3.41 -11.04
C ARG A 119 -7.29 -2.20 -10.72
N MET A 120 -6.22 -2.39 -9.95
CA MET A 120 -5.32 -1.32 -9.53
C MET A 120 -4.35 -0.86 -10.63
N TYR A 121 -3.74 -1.83 -11.34
CA TYR A 121 -2.65 -1.61 -12.29
C TYR A 121 -3.08 -1.64 -13.76
N GLY A 122 -4.32 -2.04 -14.06
CA GLY A 122 -4.82 -2.19 -15.43
C GLY A 122 -4.35 -3.47 -16.14
N GLN A 123 -3.44 -4.23 -15.53
CA GLN A 123 -2.90 -5.48 -16.09
C GLN A 123 -2.75 -6.56 -15.01
N SER A 124 -2.72 -7.82 -15.42
CA SER A 124 -2.55 -8.95 -14.49
C SER A 124 -1.14 -8.99 -13.89
N PRO A 125 -0.96 -9.62 -12.71
CA PRO A 125 0.38 -9.85 -12.12
C PRO A 125 1.35 -10.56 -13.07
N ARG A 126 0.84 -11.50 -13.89
CA ARG A 126 1.64 -12.22 -14.89
C ARG A 126 2.18 -11.28 -15.97
N ARG A 127 1.33 -10.40 -16.50
CA ARG A 127 1.77 -9.40 -17.49
C ARG A 127 2.70 -8.37 -16.86
N TRP A 128 2.46 -7.97 -15.61
CA TRP A 128 3.36 -7.12 -14.81
C TRP A 128 4.75 -7.73 -14.68
N SER A 129 4.84 -9.00 -14.27
CA SER A 129 6.12 -9.71 -14.15
C SER A 129 6.90 -9.75 -15.47
N GLN A 130 6.22 -9.99 -16.59
CA GLN A 130 6.84 -9.98 -17.92
C GLN A 130 7.33 -8.58 -18.33
N THR A 131 6.59 -7.52 -18.02
CA THR A 131 7.01 -6.15 -18.30
C THR A 131 8.20 -5.74 -17.43
N ALA A 132 8.22 -6.13 -16.16
CA ALA A 132 9.35 -5.86 -15.26
C ALA A 132 10.62 -6.58 -15.73
N GLN A 133 10.51 -7.84 -16.18
CA GLN A 133 11.62 -8.61 -16.74
C GLN A 133 12.06 -8.10 -18.13
N ALA A 134 11.15 -7.50 -18.90
CA ALA A 134 11.44 -6.94 -20.21
C ALA A 134 12.06 -5.53 -20.17
N ALA A 135 12.17 -4.89 -18.99
CA ALA A 135 13.05 -3.75 -18.82
C ALA A 135 14.49 -4.31 -18.75
N PRO A 136 15.31 -4.22 -19.82
CA PRO A 136 16.70 -4.60 -19.69
C PRO A 136 17.30 -3.76 -18.57
N ALA A 137 18.17 -4.39 -17.77
CA ALA A 137 19.13 -3.68 -16.94
C ALA A 137 19.84 -2.64 -17.81
N ARG A 138 19.31 -1.41 -17.84
CA ARG A 138 20.01 -0.27 -18.41
C ARG A 138 20.93 0.22 -17.32
N LEU A 139 22.21 -0.10 -17.53
CA LEU A 139 23.40 0.70 -17.18
C LEU A 139 23.06 1.96 -16.37
N ILE A 140 23.57 2.09 -15.14
CA ILE A 140 24.93 2.56 -14.82
C ILE A 140 25.35 1.90 -13.50
#